data_AF-A0A761M4Q5-F1
#
_entry.id   AF-A0A761M4Q5-F1
#
_cell.length_a   1.000
_cell.length_b   1.000
_cell.length_c   1.000
_cell.angle_alpha   90.00
_cell.angle_beta   90.00
_cell.angle_gamma   90.00
#
_symmetry.space_group_name_H-M   'P 1'
#
loop_
_entity.id
_entity.type
_entity.pdbx_description
1 polymer ?
#
loop_
_entity_poly.entity_id
_entity_poly.type
_entity_poly.pdbx_seq_one_letter_code
_entity_poly.pdbx_strand_id
1 'polypeptide(L)'
;MGSNIIELAKLGHERAAELKASCGAVDVRSLAQLISDLATQLEVQLVIGNAQEVQLANAESKCRELAAENVGIKEAIPQLKNIDYQNENMDDVTWAEEIGFNAAVMAMHGLVPKTPATDSFLAEVRAQGVEMFAASLKVVGGHEHPYSAVANEFATKLRQEAAQ
;
A
#
# COMPACT_ATOMS: atom_id res chain seq x y z
N MET A 1 -53.67 -41.05 23.43
CA MET A 1 -52.24 -41.09 23.80
C MET A 1 -51.38 -42.05 22.97
N GLY A 2 -51.91 -43.15 22.42
CA GLY A 2 -51.11 -44.12 21.63
C GLY A 2 -50.64 -43.67 20.24
N SER A 3 -51.40 -42.79 19.55
CA SER A 3 -51.06 -42.36 18.17
C SER A 3 -49.76 -41.54 18.10
N ASN A 4 -49.52 -40.64 19.06
CA ASN A 4 -48.30 -39.83 19.11
C ASN A 4 -47.04 -40.66 19.38
N ILE A 5 -47.14 -41.73 20.18
CA ILE A 5 -45.98 -42.57 20.52
C ILE A 5 -45.54 -43.39 19.30
N ILE A 6 -46.50 -43.87 18.50
CA ILE A 6 -46.20 -44.65 17.28
C ILE A 6 -45.59 -43.75 16.20
N GLU A 7 -46.10 -42.53 16.02
CA GLU A 7 -45.52 -41.57 15.07
C GLU A 7 -44.11 -41.13 15.49
N LEU A 8 -43.89 -40.86 16.78
CA LEU A 8 -42.55 -40.52 17.30
C LEU A 8 -41.56 -41.67 17.14
N ALA A 9 -41.99 -42.92 17.31
CA ALA A 9 -41.15 -44.09 17.07
C ALA A 9 -40.79 -44.25 15.58
N LYS A 10 -41.73 -43.98 14.68
CA LYS A 10 -41.51 -44.02 13.23
C LYS A 10 -40.53 -42.93 12.79
N LEU A 11 -40.73 -41.71 13.27
CA LEU A 11 -39.83 -40.57 13.04
C LEU A 11 -38.43 -40.85 13.61
N GLY A 12 -38.36 -41.49 14.78
CA GLY A 12 -37.10 -41.94 15.37
C GLY A 12 -36.36 -42.96 14.50
N HIS A 13 -37.07 -43.93 13.93
CA HIS A 13 -36.49 -44.91 13.01
C HIS A 13 -36.06 -44.29 11.68
N GLU A 14 -36.83 -43.36 11.11
CA GLU A 14 -36.44 -42.61 9.91
C GLU A 14 -35.19 -41.77 10.17
N ARG A 15 -35.13 -41.03 11.28
CA ARG A 15 -33.93 -40.25 11.64
C ARG A 15 -32.72 -41.12 11.92
N ALA A 16 -32.89 -42.28 12.54
CA ALA A 16 -31.80 -43.23 12.74
C ALA A 16 -31.31 -43.83 11.40
N ALA A 17 -32.21 -44.06 10.43
CA ALA A 17 -31.86 -44.51 9.10
C ALA A 17 -31.14 -43.41 8.28
N GLU A 18 -31.60 -42.17 8.36
CA GLU A 18 -30.92 -41.00 7.76
C GLU A 18 -29.52 -40.80 8.35
N LEU A 19 -29.38 -40.86 9.68
CA LEU A 19 -28.09 -40.74 10.36
C LEU A 19 -27.14 -41.89 9.98
N LYS A 20 -27.66 -43.11 9.85
CA LYS A 20 -26.88 -44.27 9.40
C LYS A 20 -26.45 -44.16 7.94
N ALA A 21 -27.28 -43.57 7.07
CA ALA A 21 -26.95 -43.28 5.68
C ALA A 21 -25.87 -42.18 5.57
N SER A 22 -25.92 -41.17 6.43
CA SER A 22 -24.94 -40.06 6.44
C SER A 22 -23.59 -40.46 7.05
N CYS A 23 -23.55 -41.38 8.03
CA CYS A 23 -22.31 -41.93 8.58
C CYS A 23 -21.49 -42.77 7.58
N GLY A 24 -22.09 -43.25 6.48
CA GLY A 24 -21.38 -43.88 5.36
C GLY A 24 -20.99 -42.92 4.23
N ALA A 25 -21.55 -41.71 4.22
CA ALA A 25 -21.34 -40.70 3.18
C ALA A 25 -20.18 -39.74 3.47
N VAL A 26 -19.83 -39.55 4.75
CA VAL A 26 -18.65 -38.78 5.16
C VAL A 26 -17.46 -39.74 5.26
N ASP A 27 -16.72 -39.87 4.17
CA ASP A 27 -15.42 -40.57 4.19
C ASP A 27 -14.47 -39.80 5.12
N VAL A 28 -13.95 -40.49 6.15
CA VAL A 28 -12.97 -39.91 7.09
C VAL A 28 -11.75 -39.37 6.35
N ARG A 29 -11.42 -39.92 5.18
CA ARG A 29 -10.38 -39.37 4.29
C ARG A 29 -10.76 -38.02 3.70
N SER A 30 -12.02 -37.82 3.29
CA SER A 30 -12.50 -36.52 2.80
C SER A 30 -12.50 -35.47 3.92
N LEU A 31 -12.84 -35.86 5.15
CA LEU A 31 -12.76 -34.97 6.31
C LEU A 31 -11.31 -34.62 6.64
N ALA A 32 -10.40 -35.60 6.62
CA ALA A 32 -8.97 -35.37 6.82
C ALA A 32 -8.37 -34.46 5.73
N GLN A 33 -8.79 -34.65 4.47
CA GLN A 33 -8.39 -33.79 3.37
C GLN A 33 -8.88 -32.35 3.58
N LEU A 34 -10.14 -32.15 3.94
CA LEU A 34 -10.70 -30.82 4.22
C LEU A 34 -9.98 -30.13 5.39
N ILE A 35 -9.61 -30.87 6.43
CA ILE A 35 -8.80 -30.34 7.55
C ILE A 35 -7.40 -29.93 7.06
N SER A 36 -6.77 -30.75 6.21
CA SER A 36 -5.46 -30.43 5.61
C SER A 36 -5.52 -29.20 4.70
N ASP A 37 -6.56 -29.10 3.87
CA ASP A 37 -6.78 -27.97 2.96
C ASP A 37 -7.02 -26.69 3.75
N LEU A 38 -7.83 -26.75 4.82
CA LEU A 38 -8.10 -25.62 5.70
C LEU A 38 -6.85 -25.17 6.46
N ALA A 39 -6.04 -26.10 6.96
CA ALA A 39 -4.76 -25.80 7.60
C ALA A 39 -3.82 -25.07 6.63
N THR A 40 -3.69 -25.58 5.40
CA THR A 40 -2.90 -24.94 4.33
C THR A 40 -3.45 -23.54 4.00
N GLN A 41 -4.77 -23.39 3.93
CA GLN A 41 -5.40 -22.11 3.64
C GLN A 41 -5.16 -21.08 4.76
N LEU A 42 -5.15 -21.50 6.03
CA LEU A 42 -4.81 -20.66 7.17
C LEU A 42 -3.35 -20.22 7.12
N GLU A 43 -2.42 -21.11 6.77
CA GLU A 43 -1.01 -20.77 6.58
C GLU A 43 -0.81 -19.73 5.48
N VAL A 44 -1.47 -19.91 4.33
CA VAL A 44 -1.44 -18.94 3.22
C VAL A 44 -2.01 -17.58 3.66
N GLN A 45 -3.14 -17.57 4.37
CA GLN A 45 -3.72 -16.32 4.89
C GLN A 45 -2.79 -15.61 5.86
N LEU A 46 -2.11 -16.35 6.73
CA LEU A 46 -1.14 -15.78 7.68
C LEU A 46 0.04 -15.15 6.95
N VAL A 47 0.59 -15.81 5.93
CA VAL A 47 1.68 -15.26 5.10
C VAL A 47 1.24 -14.00 4.37
N ILE A 48 0.04 -14.00 3.78
CA ILE A 48 -0.52 -12.82 3.11
C ILE A 48 -0.73 -11.68 4.10
N GLY A 49 -1.30 -11.95 5.28
CA GLY A 49 -1.54 -10.96 6.32
C GLY A 49 -0.25 -10.28 6.78
N ASN A 50 0.78 -11.08 7.08
CA ASN A 50 2.10 -10.55 7.47
C ASN A 50 2.73 -9.69 6.36
N ALA A 51 2.62 -10.12 5.10
CA ALA A 51 3.13 -9.35 3.97
C ALA A 51 2.39 -8.02 3.79
N GLN A 52 1.07 -8.00 4.00
CA GLN A 52 0.25 -6.79 3.96
C GLN A 52 0.59 -5.82 5.09
N GLU A 53 0.82 -6.32 6.32
CA GLU A 53 1.25 -5.49 7.45
C GLU A 53 2.58 -4.79 7.16
N VAL A 54 3.56 -5.51 6.61
CA VAL A 54 4.85 -4.92 6.20
C VAL A 54 4.67 -3.87 5.11
N GLN A 55 3.85 -4.14 4.09
CA GLN A 55 3.57 -3.17 3.03
C GLN A 55 2.89 -1.91 3.57
N LEU A 56 1.92 -2.06 4.48
CA LEU A 56 1.22 -0.95 5.10
C LEU A 56 2.18 -0.09 5.94
N ALA A 57 2.99 -0.72 6.79
CA ALA A 57 3.97 -0.01 7.61
C ALA A 57 4.98 0.78 6.75
N ASN A 58 5.45 0.18 5.65
CA ASN A 58 6.34 0.85 4.70
C ASN A 58 5.67 2.04 4.01
N ALA A 59 4.41 1.90 3.58
CA ALA A 59 3.65 2.98 2.96
C ALA A 59 3.41 4.14 3.94
N GLU A 60 3.03 3.83 5.19
CA GLU A 60 2.87 4.83 6.23
C GLU A 60 4.17 5.59 6.55
N SER A 61 5.32 4.90 6.58
CA SER A 61 6.61 5.56 6.78
C SER A 61 6.90 6.57 5.68
N LYS A 62 6.77 6.14 4.41
CA LYS A 62 6.99 7.03 3.25
C LYS A 62 6.03 8.21 3.25
N CYS A 63 4.76 8.00 3.59
CA CYS A 63 3.79 9.09 3.72
C CYS A 63 4.16 10.09 4.81
N ARG A 64 4.66 9.62 5.97
CA ARG A 64 5.14 10.50 7.05
C ARG A 64 6.36 11.33 6.61
N GLU A 65 7.32 10.71 5.93
CA GLU A 65 8.51 11.40 5.40
C GLU A 65 8.14 12.46 4.37
N LEU A 66 7.29 12.13 3.40
CA LEU A 66 6.78 13.08 2.39
C LEU A 66 5.95 14.20 3.03
N ALA A 67 5.16 13.91 4.07
CA ALA A 67 4.39 14.93 4.78
C ALA A 67 5.32 15.88 5.54
N ALA A 68 6.35 15.37 6.22
CA ALA A 68 7.34 16.18 6.91
C ALA A 68 8.11 17.07 5.93
N GLU A 69 8.53 16.53 4.78
CA GLU A 69 9.18 17.30 3.71
C GLU A 69 8.26 18.41 3.17
N ASN A 70 6.99 18.11 2.92
CA ASN A 70 6.02 19.11 2.46
C ASN A 70 5.78 20.24 3.47
N VAL A 71 5.78 19.92 4.78
CA VAL A 71 5.73 20.94 5.84
C VAL A 71 7.00 21.78 5.79
N GLY A 72 8.17 21.15 5.71
CA GLY A 72 9.46 21.84 5.60
C GLY A 72 9.53 22.78 4.41
N ILE A 73 9.06 22.36 3.23
CA ILE A 73 9.01 23.20 2.02
C ILE A 73 8.09 24.41 2.23
N LYS A 74 6.92 24.22 2.86
CA LYS A 74 5.98 25.31 3.13
C LYS A 74 6.50 26.32 4.16
N GLU A 75 7.28 25.86 5.13
CA GLU A 75 7.86 26.71 6.17
C GLU A 75 9.20 27.33 5.76
N ALA A 76 9.88 26.78 4.77
CA ALA A 76 11.21 27.22 4.36
C ALA A 76 11.25 28.68 3.89
N ILE A 77 10.14 29.21 3.39
CA ILE A 77 10.09 30.55 2.81
C ILE A 77 8.86 31.32 3.30
N PRO A 78 9.02 32.57 3.78
CA PRO A 78 7.88 33.41 4.18
C PRO A 78 6.90 33.66 3.05
N GLN A 79 5.62 33.87 3.38
CA GLN A 79 4.62 34.27 2.39
C GLN A 79 4.83 35.72 1.96
N LEU A 80 4.44 36.02 0.72
CA LEU A 80 4.40 37.38 0.20
C LEU A 80 3.42 38.23 1.01
N LYS A 81 3.79 39.49 1.26
CA LYS A 81 2.88 40.50 1.78
C LYS A 81 1.86 40.90 0.72
N ASN A 82 0.62 41.05 1.14
CA ASN A 82 -0.40 41.69 0.31
C ASN A 82 -0.23 43.21 0.40
N ILE A 83 0.22 43.83 -0.68
CA ILE A 83 0.48 45.27 -0.76
C ILE A 83 -0.74 45.92 -1.40
N ASP A 84 -1.40 46.83 -0.68
CA ASP A 84 -2.49 47.64 -1.23
C ASP A 84 -1.91 48.84 -1.98
N TYR A 85 -1.80 48.67 -3.31
CA TYR A 85 -1.26 49.71 -4.20
C TYR A 85 -2.15 50.96 -4.33
N GLN A 86 -3.36 50.95 -3.74
CA GLN A 86 -4.30 52.08 -3.77
C GLN A 86 -4.38 52.80 -2.42
N ASN A 87 -3.58 52.39 -1.43
CA ASN A 87 -3.57 53.03 -0.12
C ASN A 87 -2.80 54.37 -0.16
N GLU A 88 -3.54 55.47 -0.34
CA GLU A 88 -3.01 56.83 -0.37
C GLU A 88 -2.42 57.30 0.99
N ASN A 89 -2.68 56.57 2.08
CA ASN A 89 -2.13 56.85 3.41
C ASN A 89 -0.74 56.23 3.64
N MET A 90 -0.25 55.40 2.72
CA MET A 90 1.06 54.76 2.84
C MET A 90 2.16 55.68 2.29
N ASP A 91 3.24 55.86 3.03
CA ASP A 91 4.39 56.63 2.54
C ASP A 91 5.28 55.84 1.57
N ASP A 92 6.09 56.57 0.80
CA ASP A 92 6.99 56.00 -0.21
C ASP A 92 8.01 55.00 0.38
N VAL A 93 8.41 55.20 1.64
CA VAL A 93 9.38 54.35 2.33
C VAL A 93 8.77 52.99 2.62
N THR A 94 7.56 52.97 3.16
CA THR A 94 6.82 51.74 3.48
C THR A 94 6.53 50.95 2.21
N TRP A 95 6.18 51.62 1.10
CA TRP A 95 6.03 50.98 -0.21
C TRP A 95 7.31 50.29 -0.67
N ALA A 96 8.45 50.99 -0.61
CA ALA A 96 9.74 50.44 -1.00
C ALA A 96 10.15 49.24 -0.14
N GLU A 97 9.89 49.29 1.17
CA GLU A 97 10.16 48.19 2.10
C GLU A 97 9.32 46.94 1.81
N GLU A 98 8.01 47.08 1.58
CA GLU A 98 7.14 45.93 1.31
C GLU A 98 7.39 45.30 -0.05
N ILE A 99 7.60 46.11 -1.09
CA ILE A 99 7.97 45.62 -2.43
C ILE A 99 9.34 44.93 -2.36
N GLY A 100 10.30 45.52 -1.66
CA GLY A 100 11.62 44.95 -1.42
C GLY A 100 11.56 43.61 -0.68
N PHE A 101 10.71 43.50 0.34
CA PHE A 101 10.45 42.25 1.06
C PHE A 101 9.93 41.16 0.12
N ASN A 102 8.91 41.47 -0.70
CA ASN A 102 8.36 40.51 -1.66
C ASN A 102 9.39 40.08 -2.72
N ALA A 103 10.22 41.01 -3.20
CA ALA A 103 11.30 40.69 -4.12
C ALA A 103 12.35 39.76 -3.48
N ALA A 104 12.70 39.98 -2.21
CA ALA A 104 13.59 39.10 -1.46
C ALA A 104 12.98 37.71 -1.25
N VAL A 105 11.69 37.63 -0.92
CA VAL A 105 10.94 36.36 -0.82
C VAL A 105 10.96 35.61 -2.15
N MET A 106 10.66 36.28 -3.27
CA MET A 106 10.72 35.65 -4.61
C MET A 106 12.13 35.13 -4.95
N ALA A 107 13.18 35.84 -4.55
CA ALA A 107 14.55 35.36 -4.73
C ALA A 107 14.82 34.10 -3.89
N MET A 108 14.29 34.03 -2.65
CA MET A 108 14.38 32.84 -1.79
C MET A 108 13.60 31.63 -2.34
N HIS A 109 12.50 31.84 -3.09
CA HIS A 109 11.81 30.78 -3.82
C HIS A 109 12.69 30.08 -4.86
N GLY A 110 13.79 30.68 -5.32
CA GLY A 110 14.77 29.99 -6.17
C GLY A 110 15.71 29.05 -5.41
N LEU A 111 15.69 29.09 -4.07
CA LEU A 111 16.60 28.36 -3.17
C LEU A 111 15.88 27.24 -2.41
N VAL A 112 14.78 26.71 -2.95
CA VAL A 112 13.96 25.66 -2.31
C VAL A 112 14.86 24.52 -1.79
N PRO A 113 14.62 24.04 -0.56
CA PRO A 113 15.35 22.88 -0.03
C PRO A 113 15.27 21.68 -0.96
N LYS A 114 16.33 20.88 -1.00
CA LYS A 114 16.30 19.58 -1.67
C LYS A 114 15.16 18.72 -1.11
N THR A 115 14.63 17.84 -1.94
CA THR A 115 13.48 16.97 -1.63
C THR A 115 13.85 15.49 -1.63
N PRO A 116 14.73 15.05 -0.71
CA PRO A 116 15.24 13.68 -0.70
C PRO A 116 14.16 12.62 -0.47
N ALA A 117 13.09 12.92 0.29
CA ALA A 117 11.99 11.98 0.51
C ALA A 117 11.19 11.79 -0.79
N THR A 118 10.94 12.88 -1.52
CA THR A 118 10.33 12.81 -2.86
C THR A 118 11.22 12.06 -3.84
N ASP A 119 12.53 12.30 -3.85
CA ASP A 119 13.46 11.62 -4.75
C ASP A 119 13.51 10.10 -4.50
N SER A 120 13.60 9.69 -3.23
CA SER A 120 13.50 8.29 -2.78
C SER A 120 12.16 7.66 -3.18
N PHE A 121 11.04 8.36 -2.97
CA PHE A 121 9.71 7.88 -3.37
C PHE A 121 9.62 7.64 -4.88
N LEU A 122 10.08 8.60 -5.69
CA LEU A 122 10.06 8.46 -7.15
C LEU A 122 10.96 7.33 -7.64
N ALA A 123 12.12 7.13 -7.00
CA ALA A 123 13.02 6.02 -7.31
C ALA A 123 12.39 4.67 -7.01
N GLU A 124 11.68 4.54 -5.89
CA GLU A 124 10.92 3.33 -5.57
C GLU A 124 9.82 3.07 -6.61
N VAL A 125 9.02 4.07 -6.98
CA VAL A 125 7.95 3.91 -7.96
C VAL A 125 8.51 3.48 -9.32
N ARG A 126 9.65 4.06 -9.73
CA ARG A 126 10.37 3.63 -10.94
C ARG A 126 10.86 2.18 -10.83
N ALA A 127 11.43 1.80 -9.70
CA ALA A 127 11.89 0.42 -9.45
C ALA A 127 10.73 -0.59 -9.52
N GLN A 128 9.58 -0.28 -8.91
CA GLN A 128 8.39 -1.12 -8.98
C GLN A 128 7.86 -1.27 -10.41
N GLY A 129 7.85 -0.19 -11.19
CA GLY A 129 7.49 -0.26 -12.61
C GLY A 129 8.41 -1.18 -13.42
N VAL A 130 9.71 -1.15 -13.13
CA VAL A 130 10.70 -2.04 -13.76
C VAL A 130 10.50 -3.50 -13.32
N GLU A 131 10.21 -3.76 -12.04
CA GLU A 131 9.92 -5.10 -11.53
C GLU A 131 8.64 -5.68 -12.15
N MET A 132 7.59 -4.88 -12.29
CA MET A 132 6.37 -5.28 -12.99
C MET A 132 6.64 -5.62 -14.46
N PHE A 133 7.49 -4.83 -15.12
CA PHE A 133 7.94 -5.13 -16.47
C PHE A 133 8.73 -6.46 -16.51
N ALA A 134 9.69 -6.66 -15.59
CA ALA A 134 10.45 -7.90 -15.48
C ALA A 134 9.54 -9.13 -15.27
N ALA A 135 8.54 -9.02 -14.40
CA ALA A 135 7.55 -10.07 -14.12
C ALA A 135 6.66 -10.40 -15.34
N SER A 136 6.46 -9.43 -16.24
CA SER A 136 5.69 -9.63 -17.48
C SER A 136 6.47 -10.42 -18.55
N LEU A 137 7.81 -10.46 -18.47
CA LEU A 137 8.68 -11.11 -19.45
C LEU A 137 8.73 -12.65 -19.31
N LYS A 138 7.62 -13.33 -19.03
CA LYS A 138 7.60 -14.80 -18.99
C LYS A 138 7.76 -15.37 -20.40
N VAL A 139 8.74 -16.26 -20.60
CA VAL A 139 8.96 -16.93 -21.88
C VAL A 139 8.00 -18.11 -22.01
N VAL A 140 7.50 -18.36 -23.24
CA VAL A 140 6.78 -19.59 -23.57
C VAL A 140 7.67 -20.79 -23.24
N GLY A 141 7.27 -21.60 -22.26
CA GLY A 141 8.07 -22.72 -21.74
C GLY A 141 8.46 -22.62 -20.26
N GLY A 142 8.10 -21.54 -19.56
CA GLY A 142 8.22 -21.45 -18.10
C GLY A 142 9.59 -21.01 -17.58
N HIS A 143 10.51 -20.63 -18.46
CA HIS A 143 11.80 -20.04 -18.09
C HIS A 143 11.69 -18.50 -18.01
N GLU A 144 12.44 -17.90 -17.09
CA GLU A 144 12.60 -16.44 -17.01
C GLU A 144 13.38 -15.92 -18.22
N HIS A 145 12.91 -14.82 -18.82
CA HIS A 145 13.62 -14.18 -19.92
C HIS A 145 14.95 -13.60 -19.41
N PRO A 146 16.08 -13.72 -20.14
CA PRO A 146 17.38 -13.20 -19.68
C PRO A 146 17.40 -11.72 -19.27
N TYR A 147 16.44 -10.93 -19.77
CA TYR A 147 16.28 -9.51 -19.42
C TYR A 147 15.52 -9.27 -18.12
N SER A 148 14.83 -10.25 -17.54
CA SER A 148 14.17 -10.09 -16.23
C SER A 148 15.19 -9.86 -15.12
N ALA A 149 16.29 -10.61 -15.13
CA ALA A 149 17.40 -10.45 -14.18
C ALA A 149 18.03 -9.05 -14.30
N VAL A 150 18.33 -8.62 -15.53
CA VAL A 150 18.90 -7.28 -15.80
C VAL A 150 17.95 -6.16 -15.36
N ALA A 151 16.64 -6.34 -15.60
CA ALA A 151 15.64 -5.37 -15.15
C ALA A 151 15.57 -5.31 -13.61
N ASN A 152 15.60 -6.44 -12.92
CA ASN A 152 15.61 -6.48 -11.45
C ASN A 152 16.89 -5.85 -10.85
N GLU A 153 18.05 -6.05 -11.48
CA GLU A 153 19.28 -5.36 -11.10
C GLU A 153 19.17 -3.84 -11.30
N PHE A 154 18.57 -3.41 -12.41
CA PHE A 154 18.33 -1.99 -12.67
C PHE A 154 17.37 -1.37 -11.64
N ALA A 155 16.28 -2.07 -11.28
CA ALA A 155 15.38 -1.65 -10.21
C ALA A 155 16.12 -1.48 -8.87
N THR A 156 17.08 -2.35 -8.57
CA THR A 156 17.92 -2.23 -7.37
C THR A 156 18.82 -1.00 -7.42
N LYS A 157 19.45 -0.71 -8.56
CA LYS A 157 20.29 0.49 -8.75
C LYS A 157 19.49 1.78 -8.57
N LEU A 158 18.28 1.84 -9.12
CA LEU A 158 17.39 3.00 -8.96
C LEU A 158 17.18 3.37 -7.49
N ARG A 159 17.01 2.38 -6.61
CA ARG A 159 16.86 2.59 -5.15
C ARG A 159 18.16 3.06 -4.49
N GLN A 160 19.32 2.61 -4.96
CA GLN A 160 20.62 2.97 -4.39
C GLN A 160 21.04 4.40 -4.77
N GLU A 161 20.78 4.82 -6.01
CA GLU A 161 21.12 6.15 -6.50
C GLU A 161 20.31 7.26 -5.81
N ALA A 162 19.08 6.96 -5.36
CA ALA A 162 18.24 7.93 -4.65
C ALA A 162 18.61 8.12 -3.17
N ALA A 163 19.51 7.29 -2.62
CA ALA A 163 20.00 7.41 -1.25
C ALA A 163 21.28 8.27 -1.14
N GLN A 164 21.79 8.82 -2.26
CA GLN A 164 22.97 9.70 -2.34
C GLN A 164 22.59 11.17 -2.48
#